data_AF-A0A355A1V0-F1
#
_entry.id   AF-A0A355A1V0-F1
#
_cell.length_a   1.000
_cell.length_b   1.000
_cell.length_c   1.000
_cell.angle_alpha   90.00
_cell.angle_beta   90.00
_cell.angle_gamma   90.00
#
_symmetry.space_group_name_H-M   'P 1'
#
loop_
_entity.id
_entity.type
_entity.pdbx_description
1 polymer ?
#
loop_
_entity_poly.entity_id
_entity_poly.type
_entity_poly.pdbx_seq_one_letter_code
_entity_poly.pdbx_strand_id
1 'polypeptide(L)'
;GRSENIGFISIKPGALRPGTGVNKDLPEVGSMHIIGVVNVGGFMEYLVLQNTRLSLVMQMAKVISDGLIHSCQEFFRSSRLLEEETTSLI
;
A
#
# COMPACT_ATOMS: atom_id res chain seq x y z
N GLY A 1 -11.73 -9.96 -1.79
CA GLY A 1 -10.73 -11.03 -2.07
C GLY A 1 -11.27 -12.38 -1.67
N ARG A 2 -10.45 -13.44 -1.65
CA ARG A 2 -10.81 -14.71 -0.98
C ARG A 2 -10.71 -14.53 0.54
N SER A 3 -11.49 -15.28 1.32
CA SER A 3 -11.49 -15.22 2.79
C SER A 3 -10.11 -15.47 3.41
N GLU A 4 -9.35 -16.39 2.82
CA GLU A 4 -7.99 -16.75 3.22
C GLU A 4 -7.01 -15.58 3.14
N ASN A 5 -7.30 -14.58 2.29
CA ASN A 5 -6.41 -13.47 2.01
C ASN A 5 -6.74 -12.22 2.84
N ILE A 6 -7.76 -12.25 3.71
CA ILE A 6 -8.10 -11.10 4.55
C ILE A 6 -6.91 -10.76 5.46
N GLY A 7 -6.51 -9.49 5.48
CA GLY A 7 -5.36 -8.99 6.22
C GLY A 7 -4.04 -9.00 5.44
N PHE A 8 -4.01 -9.57 4.22
CA PHE A 8 -2.81 -9.56 3.40
C PHE A 8 -2.56 -8.15 2.83
N ILE A 9 -1.30 -7.74 2.87
CA ILE A 9 -0.77 -6.53 2.24
C ILE A 9 0.20 -6.97 1.15
N SER A 10 -0.02 -6.52 -0.09
CA SER A 10 0.88 -6.79 -1.21
C SER A 10 1.36 -5.49 -1.83
N ILE A 11 2.66 -5.40 -2.12
CA ILE A 11 3.29 -4.28 -2.81
C ILE A 11 3.67 -4.77 -4.21
N LYS A 12 3.29 -4.02 -5.25
CA LYS A 12 3.57 -4.39 -6.65
C LYS A 12 4.01 -3.18 -7.48
N PRO A 13 4.94 -3.38 -8.43
CA PRO A 13 5.25 -2.35 -9.42
C PRO A 13 4.05 -2.09 -10.34
N GLY A 14 4.02 -0.91 -10.93
CA GLY A 14 2.95 -0.45 -11.80
C GLY A 14 1.97 0.50 -11.11
N ALA A 15 1.25 1.25 -11.93
CA ALA A 15 0.31 2.28 -11.49
C ALA A 15 -0.95 1.70 -10.82
N LEU A 16 -1.54 2.47 -9.92
CA LEU A 16 -2.84 2.18 -9.34
C LEU A 16 -3.95 2.54 -10.35
N ARG A 17 -4.97 1.69 -10.47
CA ARG A 17 -6.21 1.94 -11.24
C ARG A 17 -7.38 2.25 -10.31
N PRO A 18 -7.57 3.52 -9.90
CA PRO A 18 -8.66 3.89 -9.01
C PRO A 18 -10.02 3.75 -9.71
N GLY A 19 -11.11 3.63 -8.94
CA GLY A 19 -12.48 3.61 -9.50
C GLY A 19 -12.99 2.25 -10.00
N THR A 20 -12.14 1.23 -10.08
CA THR A 20 -12.49 -0.12 -10.53
C THR A 20 -13.63 -0.76 -9.72
N GLY A 21 -13.67 -0.55 -8.40
CA GLY A 21 -14.75 -1.05 -7.54
C GLY A 21 -16.09 -0.33 -7.67
N VAL A 22 -16.17 0.76 -8.43
CA VAL A 22 -17.39 1.56 -8.63
C VAL A 22 -17.68 1.81 -10.12
N ASN A 23 -17.09 0.99 -11.00
CA ASN A 23 -17.21 1.11 -12.46
C ASN A 23 -16.90 2.53 -12.98
N LYS A 24 -15.88 3.18 -12.40
CA LYS A 24 -15.33 4.43 -12.90
C LYS A 24 -14.00 4.17 -13.57
N ASP A 25 -13.84 4.74 -14.77
CA ASP A 25 -12.57 4.77 -15.47
C ASP A 25 -11.84 6.06 -15.07
N LEU A 26 -10.81 5.91 -14.25
CA LEU A 26 -10.02 7.00 -13.71
C LEU A 26 -8.56 6.83 -14.17
N PRO A 27 -7.83 7.94 -14.39
CA PRO A 27 -6.45 7.87 -14.82
C PRO A 27 -5.59 7.09 -13.84
N GLU A 28 -4.64 6.32 -14.37
CA GLU A 28 -3.70 5.55 -13.56
C GLU A 28 -2.76 6.48 -12.79
N VAL A 29 -2.39 6.11 -11.56
CA VAL A 29 -1.56 6.95 -10.67
C VAL A 29 -0.36 6.19 -10.13
N GLY A 30 0.81 6.82 -10.24
CA GLY A 30 2.06 6.35 -9.62
C GLY A 30 2.81 5.27 -10.40
N SER A 31 3.94 4.83 -9.84
CA SER A 31 4.80 3.78 -10.43
C SER A 31 4.75 2.46 -9.66
N MET A 32 4.12 2.46 -8.48
CA MET A 32 3.96 1.33 -7.58
C MET A 32 2.65 1.54 -6.83
N HIS A 33 2.03 0.44 -6.40
CA HIS A 33 0.83 0.47 -5.57
C HIS A 33 0.90 -0.58 -4.46
N ILE A 34 0.15 -0.31 -3.39
CA ILE A 34 0.01 -1.19 -2.23
C ILE A 34 -1.46 -1.61 -2.15
N ILE A 35 -1.71 -2.91 -2.06
CA ILE A 35 -3.07 -3.49 -1.96
C ILE A 35 -3.22 -4.15 -0.60
N GLY A 36 -4.22 -3.72 0.15
CA GLY A 36 -4.70 -4.41 1.34
C GLY A 36 -6.01 -5.15 1.06
N VAL A 37 -6.05 -6.46 1.34
CA VAL A 37 -7.29 -7.23 1.25
C VAL A 37 -8.04 -7.14 2.57
N VAL A 38 -9.07 -6.31 2.61
CA VAL A 38 -9.81 -6.01 3.86
C VAL A 38 -11.03 -6.90 4.08
N ASN A 39 -11.55 -7.52 3.02
CA ASN A 39 -12.78 -8.33 3.10
C ASN A 39 -12.92 -9.34 1.95
N VAL A 40 -13.87 -10.27 2.09
CA VAL A 40 -14.32 -11.20 1.05
C VAL A 40 -15.04 -10.42 -0.05
N GLY A 41 -14.82 -10.79 -1.32
CA GLY A 41 -15.62 -10.30 -2.45
C GLY A 41 -16.59 -11.37 -2.94
N GLY A 42 -17.75 -10.98 -3.49
CA GLY A 42 -18.77 -11.93 -3.96
C GLY A 42 -20.20 -11.36 -3.88
N PHE A 43 -21.20 -12.24 -3.92
CA PHE A 43 -22.62 -11.86 -3.84
C PHE A 43 -22.92 -11.16 -2.51
N MET A 44 -23.71 -10.07 -2.53
CA MET A 44 -24.03 -9.19 -1.39
C MET A 44 -22.87 -8.33 -0.82
N GLU A 45 -22.08 -7.69 -1.69
CA GLU A 45 -21.03 -6.73 -1.32
C GLU A 45 -21.48 -5.69 -0.26
N TYR A 46 -22.72 -5.22 -0.31
CA TYR A 46 -23.26 -4.23 0.63
C TYR A 46 -23.41 -4.75 2.08
N LEU A 47 -23.83 -6.01 2.28
CA LEU A 47 -23.94 -6.64 3.61
C LEU A 47 -22.59 -7.08 4.17
N VAL A 48 -21.63 -7.37 3.29
CA VAL A 48 -20.25 -7.73 3.65
C VAL A 48 -19.45 -6.48 4.06
N LEU A 49 -19.68 -5.32 3.42
CA LEU A 49 -19.07 -4.04 3.80
C LEU A 49 -19.44 -3.61 5.24
N GLN A 50 -20.65 -3.96 5.70
CA GLN A 50 -21.09 -3.76 7.09
C GLN A 50 -20.27 -4.57 8.13
N ASN A 51 -19.45 -5.52 7.69
CA ASN A 51 -18.68 -6.43 8.54
C ASN A 51 -17.16 -6.27 8.41
N THR A 52 -16.68 -5.23 7.73
CA THR A 52 -15.24 -4.94 7.71
C THR A 52 -14.82 -4.46 9.10
N ARG A 53 -14.02 -5.27 9.80
CA ARG A 53 -13.50 -4.92 11.13
C ARG A 53 -12.59 -3.70 10.99
N LEU A 54 -13.06 -2.53 11.44
CA LEU A 54 -12.27 -1.29 11.37
C LEU A 54 -10.90 -1.46 12.04
N SER A 55 -10.82 -2.23 13.14
CA SER A 55 -9.56 -2.54 13.80
C SER A 55 -8.52 -3.19 12.88
N LEU A 56 -8.94 -4.10 11.99
CA LEU A 56 -8.05 -4.72 11.00
C LEU A 56 -7.53 -3.68 10.01
N VAL A 57 -8.43 -2.84 9.48
CA VAL A 57 -8.05 -1.77 8.53
C VAL A 57 -7.06 -0.80 9.18
N MET A 58 -7.30 -0.41 10.43
CA MET A 58 -6.40 0.47 11.19
C MET A 58 -5.04 -0.18 11.45
N GLN A 59 -5.01 -1.48 11.76
CA GLN A 59 -3.75 -2.23 11.90
C GLN A 59 -2.98 -2.29 10.57
N MET A 60 -3.66 -2.58 9.46
CA MET A 60 -3.03 -2.61 8.13
C MET A 60 -2.48 -1.24 7.74
N ALA A 61 -3.25 -0.16 7.97
CA ALA A 61 -2.81 1.21 7.70
C ALA A 61 -1.54 1.55 8.51
N LYS A 62 -1.48 1.14 9.78
CA LYS A 62 -0.29 1.34 10.62
C LYS A 62 0.93 0.60 10.09
N VAL A 63 0.79 -0.67 9.69
CA VAL A 63 1.88 -1.43 9.09
C VAL A 63 2.39 -0.77 7.81
N ILE A 64 1.48 -0.28 6.96
CA ILE A 64 1.84 0.42 5.73
C ILE A 64 2.57 1.74 6.05
N SER A 65 2.06 2.55 6.97
CA SER A 65 2.69 3.83 7.30
C SER A 65 4.08 3.65 7.91
N ASP A 66 4.22 2.71 8.85
CA ASP A 66 5.50 2.44 9.52
C ASP A 66 6.53 1.92 8.51
N GLY A 67 6.12 1.03 7.60
CA GLY A 67 6.96 0.54 6.51
C GLY A 67 7.44 1.64 5.55
N LEU A 68 6.54 2.57 5.17
CA LEU A 68 6.90 3.72 4.34
C LEU A 68 7.86 4.67 5.05
N ILE A 69 7.64 4.95 6.34
CA ILE A 69 8.52 5.82 7.14
C ILE A 69 9.92 5.21 7.21
N HIS A 70 10.03 3.92 7.55
CA HIS A 70 11.31 3.23 7.63
C HIS A 70 12.03 3.21 6.27
N SER A 71 11.32 2.91 5.19
CA SER A 71 11.89 2.91 3.84
C SER A 71 12.40 4.29 3.43
N CYS A 72 11.66 5.36 3.72
CA CYS A 72 12.09 6.73 3.45
C CYS A 72 13.35 7.07 4.27
N GLN A 73 13.37 6.76 5.56
CA GLN A 73 14.53 7.02 6.43
C GLN A 73 15.80 6.32 5.93
N GLU A 74 15.68 5.04 5.56
CA GLU A 74 16.80 4.26 5.03
C GLU A 74 17.28 4.79 3.67
N PHE A 75 16.35 5.16 2.79
CA PHE A 75 16.67 5.74 1.48
C PHE A 75 17.42 7.07 1.63
N PHE A 76 16.91 8.01 2.44
CA PHE A 76 17.55 9.32 2.65
C PHE A 76 18.87 9.22 3.42
N ARG A 77 19.00 8.24 4.32
CA ARG A 77 20.28 7.97 4.99
C ARG A 77 21.30 7.47 3.97
N SER A 78 20.92 6.54 3.10
CA SER A 78 21.81 5.96 2.09
C SER A 78 22.23 7.00 1.04
N SER A 79 21.32 7.87 0.61
CA SER A 79 21.65 8.94 -0.34
C SER A 79 22.66 9.95 0.24
N ARG A 80 22.59 10.25 1.54
CA ARG A 80 23.54 11.15 2.21
C ARG A 80 24.95 10.56 2.31
N LEU A 81 25.08 9.26 2.59
CA LEU A 81 26.39 8.62 2.69
C LEU A 81 27.15 8.65 1.35
N LEU A 82 26.43 8.54 0.23
CA LEU A 82 27.02 8.65 -1.10
C LEU A 82 27.56 10.08 -1.37
N GLU A 83 26.86 11.13 -0.93
CA GLU A 83 27.32 12.51 -1.07
C GLU A 83 28.58 12.80 -0.23
N GLU A 84 28.69 12.22 0.97
CA GLU A 84 29.84 12.37 1.86
C GLU A 84 31.09 11.64 1.32
N GLU A 85 30.96 10.43 0.76
CA GLU A 85 32.06 9.72 0.09
C GLU A 85 32.56 10.46 -1.15
N THR A 86 31.65 11.06 -1.93
CA THR A 86 32.04 11.79 -3.14
C THR A 86 32.78 13.08 -2.81
N THR A 87 32.39 13.80 -1.74
CA THR A 87 33.03 15.05 -1.32
C THR A 87 34.40 14.84 -0.69
N SER A 88 34.65 13.67 -0.09
CA SER A 88 35.94 13.35 0.54
C SER A 88 37.01 12.81 -0.42
N LEU A 89 36.63 12.52 -1.66
CA LEU A 89 37.53 12.08 -2.74
C LEU A 89 38.00 13.23 -3.66
N ILE A 90 37.52 14.46 -3.46
CA ILE A 90 37.91 15.68 -4.19
C ILE A 90 38.76 16.55 -3.27
#